data_AF-A0A835T2V1-F1
#
_entry.id   AF-A0A835T2V1-F1
#
_cell.length_a   1.000
_cell.length_b   1.000
_cell.length_c   1.000
_cell.angle_alpha   90.00
_cell.angle_beta   90.00
_cell.angle_gamma   90.00
#
_symmetry.space_group_name_H-M   'P 1'
#
loop_
_entity.id
_entity.type
_entity.pdbx_description
1 polymer ?
#
loop_
_entity_poly.entity_id
_entity_poly.type
_entity_poly.pdbx_seq_one_letter_code
_entity_poly.pdbx_strand_id
1 'polypeptide(L)'
;MSKRVRDSAGIQSEIDKVTIEINNAGAQVEQANAAVEQARQARNAVSATLRDIAEKLQHPDLSKHERAKLVAKQQLCASDLDQLSKDVDHLRKKEEQLRKKEEQLRKKEEQLRDEKLQEGGASPDGMRRTTLPNLSS
;
A
#
# COMPACT_ATOMS: atom_id res chain seq x y z
N MET A 1 4.71 -31.60 23.95
CA MET A 1 3.68 -30.55 23.82
C MET A 1 2.97 -30.77 22.49
N SER A 2 1.76 -31.30 22.49
CA SER A 2 0.99 -31.52 21.27
C SER A 2 0.61 -30.17 20.67
N LYS A 3 1.08 -29.87 19.45
CA LYS A 3 0.53 -28.77 18.65
C LYS A 3 -0.96 -29.06 18.51
N ARG A 4 -1.83 -28.18 19.02
CA ARG A 4 -3.25 -28.27 18.70
C ARG A 4 -3.34 -28.09 17.19
N VAL A 5 -3.71 -29.16 16.50
CA VAL A 5 -4.16 -29.08 15.10
C VAL A 5 -5.33 -28.10 15.16
N ARG A 6 -5.26 -27.02 14.38
CA ARG A 6 -6.41 -26.12 14.26
C ARG A 6 -7.53 -26.92 13.58
N ASP A 7 -8.76 -26.48 13.72
CA ASP A 7 -9.85 -27.07 12.96
C ASP A 7 -10.24 -26.12 11.82
N SER A 8 -10.87 -26.68 10.79
CA SER A 8 -11.27 -25.94 9.60
C SER A 8 -12.11 -24.69 9.93
N ALA A 9 -12.90 -24.73 11.00
CA ALA A 9 -13.68 -23.60 11.51
C ALA A 9 -12.80 -22.50 12.12
N GLY A 10 -11.80 -22.86 12.91
CA GLY A 10 -10.80 -21.94 13.44
C GLY A 10 -10.00 -21.26 12.32
N ILE A 11 -9.56 -22.02 11.32
CA ILE A 11 -8.84 -21.47 10.15
C ILE A 11 -9.73 -20.50 9.36
N GLN A 12 -11.00 -20.86 9.13
CA GLN A 12 -11.93 -19.97 8.44
C GLN A 12 -12.12 -18.63 9.18
N SER A 13 -12.27 -18.67 10.50
CA SER A 13 -12.38 -17.44 11.30
C SER A 13 -11.13 -16.56 11.20
N GLU A 14 -9.94 -17.14 11.13
CA GLU A 14 -8.70 -16.39 10.89
C GLU A 14 -8.64 -15.79 9.48
N ILE A 15 -9.06 -16.54 8.45
CA ILE A 15 -9.16 -16.03 7.07
C ILE A 15 -10.10 -14.82 7.02
N ASP A 16 -11.28 -14.91 7.65
CA ASP A 16 -12.25 -13.82 7.66
C ASP A 16 -11.67 -12.56 8.34
N LYS A 17 -10.97 -12.72 9.46
CA LYS A 17 -10.27 -11.62 10.15
C LYS A 17 -9.21 -10.99 9.27
N VAL A 18 -8.34 -11.79 8.66
CA VAL A 18 -7.27 -11.29 7.78
C VAL A 18 -7.87 -10.60 6.54
N THR A 19 -8.98 -11.09 6.01
CA THR A 19 -9.70 -10.45 4.89
C THR A 19 -10.15 -9.03 5.27
N ILE A 20 -10.71 -8.85 6.47
CA ILE A 20 -11.09 -7.51 6.97
C ILE A 20 -9.86 -6.62 7.11
N GLU A 21 -8.75 -7.15 7.64
CA GLU A 21 -7.49 -6.40 7.76
C GLU A 21 -6.92 -5.98 6.39
N ILE A 22 -6.99 -6.85 5.38
CA ILE A 22 -6.58 -6.54 3.99
C ILE A 22 -7.42 -5.42 3.43
N ASN A 23 -8.75 -5.48 3.57
CA ASN A 23 -9.64 -4.43 3.07
C ASN A 23 -9.34 -3.08 3.73
N ASN A 24 -9.12 -3.08 5.05
CA ASN A 24 -8.74 -1.87 5.78
C ASN A 24 -7.37 -1.34 5.34
N ALA A 25 -6.38 -2.22 5.13
CA ALA A 25 -5.06 -1.84 4.64
C ALA A 25 -5.13 -1.27 3.21
N GLY A 26 -5.93 -1.88 2.33
CA GLY A 26 -6.18 -1.38 0.98
C GLY A 26 -6.78 0.02 0.98
N ALA A 27 -7.81 0.27 1.82
CA ALA A 27 -8.38 1.60 1.97
C ALA A 27 -7.35 2.64 2.47
N GLN A 28 -6.45 2.24 3.38
CA GLN A 28 -5.35 3.11 3.83
C GLN A 28 -4.34 3.40 2.72
N VAL A 29 -4.01 2.41 1.88
CA VAL A 29 -3.12 2.58 0.72
C VAL A 29 -3.74 3.54 -0.29
N GLU A 30 -5.04 3.43 -0.57
CA GLU A 30 -5.76 4.35 -1.47
C GLU A 30 -5.73 5.78 -0.94
N GLN A 31 -6.04 5.99 0.34
CA GLN A 31 -5.98 7.30 0.98
C GLN A 31 -4.56 7.88 0.95
N ALA A 32 -3.54 7.06 1.23
CA ALA A 32 -2.15 7.50 1.18
C ALA A 32 -1.72 7.88 -0.24
N ASN A 33 -2.15 7.13 -1.26
CA ASN A 33 -1.91 7.46 -2.66
C ASN A 33 -2.57 8.79 -3.05
N ALA A 34 -3.82 9.00 -2.66
CA ALA A 34 -4.52 10.26 -2.89
C ALA A 34 -3.78 11.46 -2.26
N ALA A 35 -3.29 11.31 -1.03
CA ALA A 35 -2.51 12.33 -0.35
C ALA A 35 -1.18 12.63 -1.06
N VAL A 36 -0.48 11.59 -1.54
CA VAL A 36 0.75 11.74 -2.33
C VAL A 36 0.47 12.54 -3.61
N GLU A 37 -0.60 12.23 -4.33
CA GLU A 37 -0.94 12.92 -5.58
C GLU A 37 -1.35 14.38 -5.34
N GLN A 38 -2.14 14.67 -4.29
CA GLN A 38 -2.46 16.04 -3.90
C GLN A 38 -1.20 16.84 -3.57
N ALA A 39 -0.27 16.27 -2.79
CA ALA A 39 0.98 16.95 -2.44
C ALA A 39 1.86 17.19 -3.69
N ARG A 40 1.91 16.25 -4.64
CA ARG A 40 2.60 16.42 -5.93
C ARG A 40 1.98 17.54 -6.75
N GLN A 41 0.65 17.62 -6.81
CA GLN A 41 -0.05 18.69 -7.53
C GLN A 41 0.27 20.06 -6.92
N ALA A 42 0.21 20.19 -5.59
CA ALA A 42 0.58 21.42 -4.89
C ALA A 42 2.03 21.83 -5.19
N ARG A 43 2.98 20.89 -5.08
CA ARG A 43 4.39 21.11 -5.43
C ARG A 43 4.55 21.58 -6.88
N ASN A 44 3.86 20.95 -7.83
CA ASN A 44 3.93 21.31 -9.23
C ASN A 44 3.36 22.71 -9.49
N ALA A 45 2.29 23.11 -8.79
CA ALA A 45 1.72 24.46 -8.89
C ALA A 45 2.67 25.55 -8.37
N VAL A 46 3.37 25.29 -7.25
CA VAL A 46 4.41 26.20 -6.74
C VAL A 46 5.59 26.28 -7.70
N SER A 47 6.01 25.14 -8.27
CA SER A 47 7.07 25.11 -9.29
C SER A 47 6.69 25.89 -10.56
N ALA A 48 5.44 25.82 -11.01
CA ALA A 48 4.95 26.64 -12.11
C ALA A 48 5.00 28.14 -11.77
N THR A 49 4.54 28.50 -10.57
CA THR A 49 4.61 29.90 -10.09
C THR A 49 6.04 30.43 -10.06
N LEU A 50 7.02 29.60 -9.67
CA LEU A 50 8.44 29.96 -9.70
C LEU A 50 8.96 30.20 -11.12
N ARG A 51 8.51 29.39 -12.08
CA ARG A 51 8.85 29.59 -13.50
C ARG A 51 8.30 30.91 -14.01
N ASP A 52 7.03 31.21 -13.73
CA ASP A 52 6.40 32.47 -14.14
C ASP A 52 7.10 33.69 -13.52
N ILE A 53 7.54 33.59 -12.25
CA ILE A 53 8.31 34.66 -11.60
C ILE A 53 9.68 34.80 -12.26
N ALA A 54 10.35 33.70 -12.57
CA ALA A 54 11.65 33.72 -13.23
C ALA A 54 11.56 34.35 -14.63
N GLU A 55 10.52 34.02 -15.40
CA GLU A 55 10.24 34.63 -16.70
C GLU A 55 10.00 36.14 -16.56
N LYS A 56 9.18 36.56 -15.59
CA LYS A 56 8.93 37.99 -15.34
C LYS A 56 10.22 38.74 -15.01
N LEU A 57 11.09 38.15 -14.19
CA LEU A 57 12.37 38.75 -13.78
C LEU A 57 13.38 38.92 -14.91
N GLN A 58 13.19 38.27 -16.07
CA GLN A 58 14.02 38.47 -17.26
C GLN A 58 13.68 39.76 -18.01
N HIS A 59 12.50 40.36 -17.78
CA HIS A 59 12.13 41.60 -18.45
C HIS A 59 12.94 42.79 -17.91
N PRO A 60 13.67 43.52 -18.78
CA PRO A 60 14.52 44.63 -18.37
C PRO A 60 13.72 45.87 -17.92
N ASP A 61 12.44 45.96 -18.29
CA ASP A 61 11.58 47.13 -18.04
C ASP A 61 10.97 47.17 -16.64
N LEU A 62 11.25 46.16 -15.79
CA LEU A 62 10.76 46.13 -14.42
C LEU A 62 11.39 47.25 -13.57
N SER A 63 10.56 47.99 -12.85
CA SER A 63 11.06 48.93 -11.85
C SER A 63 11.81 48.19 -10.73
N LYS A 64 12.72 48.91 -10.05
CA LYS A 64 13.45 48.35 -8.89
C LYS A 64 12.52 47.78 -7.82
N HIS A 65 11.39 48.44 -7.59
CA HIS A 65 10.39 48.00 -6.60
C HIS A 65 9.70 46.71 -7.04
N GLU A 66 9.25 46.62 -8.29
CA GLU A 66 8.59 45.40 -8.81
C GLU A 66 9.55 44.22 -8.80
N ARG A 67 10.81 44.45 -9.18
CA ARG A 67 11.86 43.44 -9.13
C ARG A 67 12.09 42.92 -7.72
N ALA A 68 12.18 43.82 -6.73
CA ALA A 68 12.33 43.43 -5.33
C ALA A 68 11.14 42.59 -4.83
N LYS A 69 9.91 42.97 -5.19
CA LYS A 69 8.69 42.21 -4.84
C LYS A 69 8.68 40.82 -5.47
N LEU A 70 9.08 40.69 -6.74
CA LEU A 70 9.19 39.41 -7.42
C LEU A 70 10.26 38.51 -6.80
N VAL A 71 11.42 39.07 -6.44
CA VAL A 71 12.49 38.33 -5.75
C VAL A 71 12.03 37.83 -4.37
N ALA A 72 11.35 38.68 -3.58
CA ALA A 72 10.80 38.26 -2.29
C ALA A 72 9.78 37.12 -2.46
N LYS A 73 8.89 37.22 -3.46
CA LYS A 73 7.94 36.15 -3.79
C LYS A 73 8.65 34.87 -4.23
N GLN A 74 9.70 34.98 -5.03
CA GLN A 74 10.51 33.86 -5.48
C GLN A 74 11.12 33.09 -4.30
N GLN A 75 11.68 33.81 -3.32
CA GLN A 75 12.28 33.21 -2.13
C GLN A 75 11.25 32.45 -1.28
N LEU A 76 10.05 33.03 -1.09
CA LEU A 76 8.96 32.35 -0.40
C LEU A 76 8.55 31.06 -1.13
N CYS A 77 8.26 31.16 -2.44
CA CYS A 77 7.88 29.98 -3.23
C CYS A 77 8.99 28.92 -3.28
N ALA A 78 10.27 29.31 -3.27
CA ALA A 78 11.39 28.36 -3.22
C ALA A 78 11.43 27.60 -1.88
N SER A 79 11.18 28.29 -0.77
CA SER A 79 11.06 27.66 0.55
C SER A 79 9.86 26.71 0.61
N ASP A 80 8.70 27.14 0.09
CA ASP A 80 7.49 26.30 0.03
C ASP A 80 7.73 25.05 -0.82
N LEU A 81 8.44 25.19 -1.95
CA LEU A 81 8.76 24.08 -2.84
C LEU A 81 9.66 23.03 -2.15
N ASP A 82 10.66 23.48 -1.38
CA ASP A 82 11.53 22.58 -0.61
C ASP A 82 10.74 21.80 0.44
N GLN A 83 9.86 22.49 1.17
CA GLN A 83 8.99 21.85 2.16
C GLN A 83 8.03 20.84 1.52
N LEU A 84 7.33 21.23 0.45
CA LEU A 84 6.41 20.34 -0.27
C LEU A 84 7.14 19.13 -0.87
N SER A 85 8.40 19.28 -1.28
CA SER A 85 9.21 18.16 -1.77
C SER A 85 9.49 17.15 -0.65
N LYS A 86 9.85 17.61 0.54
CA LYS A 86 10.03 16.75 1.73
C LYS A 86 8.73 16.06 2.13
N ASP A 87 7.60 16.77 2.08
CA ASP A 87 6.29 16.22 2.41
C ASP A 87 5.87 15.12 1.42
N VAL A 88 6.08 15.33 0.11
CA VAL A 88 5.85 14.29 -0.91
C VAL A 88 6.69 13.04 -0.63
N ASP A 89 7.97 13.21 -0.30
CA ASP A 89 8.86 12.07 -0.02
C ASP A 89 8.44 11.33 1.26
N HIS A 90 8.03 12.07 2.29
CA HIS A 90 7.52 11.47 3.52
C HIS A 90 6.23 10.68 3.27
N LEU A 91 5.29 11.26 2.54
CA LEU A 91 4.02 10.61 2.20
C LEU A 91 4.25 9.37 1.33
N ARG A 92 5.17 9.41 0.36
CA ARG A 92 5.55 8.23 -0.45
C ARG A 92 6.11 7.11 0.42
N LYS A 93 6.98 7.41 1.39
CA LYS A 93 7.51 6.39 2.31
C LYS A 93 6.41 5.74 3.14
N LYS A 94 5.44 6.55 3.63
CA LYS A 94 4.28 6.04 4.36
C LYS A 94 3.38 5.16 3.49
N GLU A 95 3.14 5.59 2.26
CA GLU A 95 2.36 4.85 1.26
C GLU A 95 3.01 3.50 0.92
N GLU A 96 4.33 3.46 0.73
CA GLU A 96 5.08 2.23 0.52
C GLU A 96 5.01 1.28 1.73
N GLN A 97 5.10 1.80 2.95
CA GLN A 97 4.96 0.99 4.16
C GLN A 97 3.57 0.36 4.26
N LEU A 98 2.51 1.10 3.91
CA LEU A 98 1.15 0.57 3.90
C LEU A 98 0.98 -0.52 2.84
N ARG A 99 1.53 -0.34 1.64
CA ARG A 99 1.54 -1.39 0.61
C ARG A 99 2.25 -2.66 1.05
N LYS A 100 3.41 -2.53 1.70
CA LYS A 100 4.14 -3.69 2.26
C LYS A 100 3.31 -4.43 3.30
N LYS A 101 2.60 -3.69 4.16
CA LYS A 101 1.70 -4.28 5.16
C LYS A 101 0.53 -5.02 4.50
N GLU A 102 -0.09 -4.43 3.48
CA GLU A 102 -1.15 -5.08 2.70
C GLU A 102 -0.65 -6.37 2.04
N GLU A 103 0.53 -6.34 1.43
CA GLU A 103 1.15 -7.52 0.79
C GLU A 103 1.42 -8.64 1.82
N GLN A 104 1.93 -8.29 3.00
CA GLN A 104 2.13 -9.27 4.09
C GLN A 104 0.84 -9.92 4.55
N LEU A 105 -0.25 -9.14 4.63
CA LEU A 105 -1.56 -9.67 5.01
C LEU A 105 -2.11 -10.60 3.92
N ARG A 106 -1.97 -10.26 2.63
CA ARG A 106 -2.35 -11.14 1.51
C ARG A 106 -1.58 -12.47 1.53
N LYS A 107 -0.26 -12.43 1.79
CA LYS A 107 0.54 -13.66 1.96
C LYS A 107 0.08 -14.51 3.15
N LYS A 108 -0.29 -13.88 4.26
CA LYS A 108 -0.86 -14.58 5.42
C LYS A 108 -2.20 -15.23 5.09
N GLU A 109 -3.06 -14.54 4.35
CA GLU A 109 -4.34 -15.09 3.89
C GLU A 109 -4.15 -16.32 2.99
N GLU A 110 -3.21 -16.25 2.04
CA GLU A 110 -2.83 -17.36 1.16
C GLU A 110 -2.39 -18.59 1.96
N GLN A 111 -1.49 -18.40 2.94
CA GLN A 111 -1.03 -19.48 3.82
C GLN A 111 -2.17 -20.12 4.61
N LEU A 112 -3.11 -19.33 5.12
CA LEU A 112 -4.28 -19.86 5.85
C LEU A 112 -5.21 -20.64 4.92
N ARG A 113 -5.38 -20.20 3.66
CA ARG A 113 -6.17 -20.92 2.66
C ARG A 113 -5.53 -22.26 2.31
N ASP A 114 -4.20 -22.30 2.18
CA ASP A 114 -3.45 -23.55 1.96
C ASP A 114 -3.56 -24.51 3.15
N GLU A 115 -3.45 -24.00 4.38
CA GLU A 115 -3.64 -24.79 5.62
C GLU A 115 -5.04 -25.40 5.66
N LYS A 116 -6.07 -24.62 5.30
CA LYS A 116 -7.46 -25.10 5.24
C LYS A 116 -7.66 -26.23 4.22
N LEU A 117 -7.01 -26.14 3.05
CA LEU A 117 -7.07 -27.17 2.02
C LEU A 117 -6.40 -28.47 2.47
N GLN A 118 -5.30 -28.38 3.21
CA GLN A 118 -4.58 -29.54 3.75
C GLN A 118 -5.39 -30.26 4.85
N GLU A 119 -6.11 -29.51 5.70
CA GLU A 119 -7.03 -30.12 6.69
C GLU A 119 -8.26 -30.78 6.04
N GLY A 120 -8.74 -30.27 4.90
CA GLY A 120 -9.82 -30.89 4.13
C GLY A 120 -9.40 -32.11 3.29
N GLY A 121 -8.09 -32.28 3.05
CA GLY A 121 -7.51 -33.35 2.23
C GLY A 121 -7.09 -34.61 3.01
N ALA A 122 -7.15 -34.59 4.34
CA ALA A 122 -6.82 -35.74 5.18
C ALA A 122 -8.03 -36.68 5.35
N SER A 123 -8.45 -37.36 4.26
CA SER A 123 -9.19 -38.63 4.36
C SER A 123 -8.21 -39.79 4.23
N PRO A 124 -7.78 -40.43 5.33
CA PRO A 124 -7.05 -41.69 5.28
C PRO A 124 -8.06 -42.83 5.18
N ASP A 125 -8.66 -43.05 4.00
CA ASP A 125 -9.41 -44.30 3.77
C ASP A 125 -9.15 -44.85 2.37
N GLY A 126 -7.86 -44.97 2.07
CA GLY A 126 -7.36 -45.99 1.16
C GLY A 126 -7.16 -47.29 1.92
N MET A 127 -8.22 -48.00 2.35
CA MET A 127 -8.04 -49.37 2.85
C MET A 127 -9.31 -50.25 2.96
N ARG A 128 -10.09 -50.44 1.89
CA ARG A 128 -10.94 -51.64 1.76
C ARG A 128 -11.04 -52.18 0.32
N ARG A 129 -9.99 -52.84 -0.17
CA ARG A 129 -10.15 -53.95 -1.12
C ARG A 129 -10.27 -55.24 -0.32
N THR A 130 -11.49 -55.62 0.02
CA THR A 130 -11.80 -56.99 0.43
C THR A 130 -11.64 -57.89 -0.79
N THR A 131 -10.54 -58.62 -0.88
CA THR A 131 -10.43 -59.77 -1.78
C THR A 131 -11.39 -60.85 -1.28
N LEU A 132 -12.31 -61.25 -2.17
CA LEU A 132 -13.30 -62.29 -1.99
C LEU A 132 -12.65 -63.63 -1.57
N PRO A 133 -13.29 -64.42 -0.68
CA PRO A 133 -12.81 -65.75 -0.37
C PRO A 133 -13.07 -66.69 -1.55
N ASN A 134 -11.98 -67.37 -1.92
CA ASN A 134 -11.94 -68.52 -2.81
C ASN A 134 -12.84 -69.63 -2.25
N LEU A 135 -13.87 -70.04 -2.99
CA LEU A 135 -14.60 -71.27 -2.74
C LEU A 135 -14.34 -72.23 -3.90
N SER A 136 -13.35 -73.10 -3.66
CA SER A 136 -13.18 -74.36 -4.38
C SER A 136 -14.03 -75.41 -3.70
N SER A 137 -14.97 -76.02 -4.44
CA SER A 137 -15.29 -77.47 -4.48
C SER A 137 -16.42 -77.70 -5.46
#